data_AF-A0A4P8SSB3-F1
#
_entry.id   AF-A0A4P8SSB3-F1
#
_cell.length_a   1.000
_cell.length_b   1.000
_cell.length_c   1.000
_cell.angle_alpha   90.00
_cell.angle_beta   90.00
_cell.angle_gamma   90.00
#
_symmetry.space_group_name_H-M   'P 1'
#
loop_
_entity.id
_entity.type
_entity.pdbx_description
1 polymer ?
#
loop_
_entity_poly.entity_id
_entity_poly.type
_entity_poly.pdbx_seq_one_letter_code
_entity_poly.pdbx_strand_id
1 'polypeptide(L)'
;MNEHPWAPLEHQDVPIYAADSLPLDRIGSPDPVDPPQPVTVRDLRFDQIGVLAEVKAFAVARSEVAVFVEISWQGRLQRAWVPRDAVTIRTLRPRDRLWRSDAVTGGRSATRTRSPSSPAAGPR
;
A
#
# COMPACT_ATOMS: atom_id res chain seq x y z
N MET A 1 -4.04 -39.16 -11.64
CA MET A 1 -4.28 -37.85 -11.02
C MET A 1 -3.52 -36.85 -11.87
N ASN A 2 -4.22 -36.10 -12.71
CA ASN A 2 -3.58 -35.24 -13.71
C ASN A 2 -3.38 -33.87 -13.05
N GLU A 3 -2.22 -33.70 -12.41
CA GLU A 3 -1.83 -32.41 -11.84
C GLU A 3 -1.58 -31.45 -13.01
N HIS A 4 -2.29 -30.32 -13.04
CA HIS A 4 -2.05 -29.29 -14.05
C HIS A 4 -0.68 -28.65 -13.78
N PRO A 5 0.33 -28.83 -14.65
CA PRO A 5 1.62 -28.20 -14.44
C PRO A 5 1.42 -26.69 -14.52
N TRP A 6 1.97 -25.96 -13.55
CA TRP A 6 2.04 -24.52 -13.61
C TRP A 6 2.84 -24.11 -14.85
N ALA A 7 2.18 -23.49 -15.82
CA ALA A 7 2.83 -22.89 -16.98
C ALA A 7 3.11 -21.41 -16.69
N PRO A 8 4.29 -20.88 -17.03
CA PRO A 8 4.53 -19.44 -17.02
C PRO A 8 3.47 -18.75 -17.89
N LEU A 9 2.86 -17.67 -17.40
CA LEU A 9 1.97 -16.85 -18.20
C LEU A 9 2.75 -16.30 -19.42
N GLU A 10 2.30 -16.61 -20.63
CA GLU A 10 2.92 -16.16 -21.90
C GLU A 10 2.72 -14.66 -22.16
N HIS A 11 1.96 -13.98 -21.30
CA HIS A 11 1.69 -12.55 -21.38
C HIS A 11 2.20 -11.84 -20.12
N GLN A 12 3.41 -11.30 -20.23
CA GLN A 12 3.80 -10.06 -19.56
C GLN A 12 3.83 -9.02 -20.69
N ASP A 13 3.12 -7.90 -20.63
CA ASP A 13 3.43 -6.76 -19.78
C ASP A 13 2.20 -5.85 -19.67
N VAL A 14 1.71 -5.61 -18.45
CA VAL A 14 0.76 -4.52 -18.23
C VAL A 14 1.47 -3.22 -18.60
N PRO A 15 0.95 -2.41 -19.55
CA PRO A 15 1.57 -1.13 -19.88
C PRO A 15 1.64 -0.26 -18.63
N ILE A 16 2.84 0.26 -18.36
CA ILE A 16 3.09 1.11 -17.20
C ILE A 16 2.74 2.52 -17.62
N TYR A 17 1.67 3.03 -17.05
CA TYR A 17 1.22 4.38 -17.33
C TYR A 17 2.07 5.35 -16.52
N ALA A 18 2.86 6.17 -17.20
CA ALA A 18 3.65 7.21 -16.56
C ALA A 18 2.74 8.36 -16.09
N ALA A 19 3.04 8.89 -14.90
CA ALA A 19 2.46 10.13 -14.43
C ALA A 19 3.00 11.31 -15.26
N ASP A 20 2.12 12.22 -15.66
CA ASP A 20 2.50 13.45 -16.31
C ASP A 20 3.31 14.31 -15.34
N SER A 21 4.43 14.85 -15.83
CA SER A 21 5.33 15.69 -15.06
C SER A 21 5.42 17.07 -15.68
N LEU A 22 5.47 18.10 -14.84
CA LEU A 22 5.85 19.43 -15.28
C LEU A 22 7.24 19.40 -15.93
N PRO A 23 7.46 20.22 -16.97
CA PRO A 23 8.73 20.27 -17.67
C PRO A 23 9.79 21.00 -16.81
N LEU A 24 11.05 20.59 -16.94
CA LEU A 24 12.10 20.97 -15.98
C LEU A 24 12.42 22.46 -15.97
N ASP A 25 12.27 23.13 -17.11
CA ASP A 25 12.44 24.57 -17.30
C ASP A 25 11.47 25.41 -16.46
N ARG A 26 10.37 24.83 -15.98
CA ARG A 26 9.33 25.53 -15.21
C ARG A 26 9.46 25.38 -13.69
N ILE A 27 10.36 24.54 -13.19
CA ILE A 27 10.44 24.19 -11.75
C ILE A 27 11.30 25.18 -10.97
N GLY A 28 12.26 25.82 -11.63
CA GLY A 28 13.26 26.66 -10.96
C GLY A 28 14.30 25.82 -10.21
N SER A 29 14.71 26.28 -9.03
CA SER A 29 15.70 25.61 -8.18
C SER A 29 15.01 24.90 -7.01
N PRO A 30 14.89 23.56 -7.03
CA PRO A 30 14.22 22.84 -5.97
C PRO A 30 15.13 22.52 -4.78
N ASP A 31 14.59 22.66 -3.59
CA ASP A 31 15.19 22.21 -2.33
C ASP A 31 14.76 20.78 -2.00
N PRO A 32 15.67 19.93 -1.47
CA PRO A 32 15.31 18.59 -1.02
C PRO A 32 14.37 18.64 0.20
N VAL A 33 13.54 17.61 0.32
CA VAL A 33 12.66 17.37 1.47
C VAL A 33 13.11 16.07 2.13
N ASP A 34 13.74 16.19 3.30
CA ASP A 34 14.24 15.08 4.11
C ASP A 34 13.82 15.28 5.58
N PRO A 35 13.07 14.35 6.20
CA PRO A 35 12.57 13.11 5.63
C PRO A 35 11.51 13.34 4.53
N PRO A 36 11.37 12.41 3.56
CA PRO A 36 10.30 12.45 2.58
C PRO A 36 8.93 12.66 3.23
N GLN A 37 8.19 13.66 2.78
CA GLN A 37 6.94 14.08 3.41
C GLN A 37 5.75 13.37 2.77
N PRO A 38 4.87 12.69 3.54
CA PRO A 38 3.67 12.09 2.98
C PRO A 38 2.73 13.18 2.44
N VAL A 39 2.27 13.02 1.20
CA VAL A 39 1.34 13.95 0.56
C VAL A 39 0.21 13.23 -0.20
N THR A 40 -0.84 13.97 -0.49
CA THR A 40 -1.86 13.65 -1.48
C THR A 40 -1.75 14.63 -2.64
N VAL A 41 -1.63 14.12 -3.85
CA VAL A 41 -1.65 14.89 -5.11
C VAL A 41 -3.05 14.81 -5.70
N ARG A 42 -3.62 15.95 -6.06
CA ARG A 42 -4.92 16.05 -6.71
C ARG A 42 -4.78 16.11 -8.23
N ASP A 43 -5.79 15.58 -8.91
CA ASP A 43 -5.96 15.68 -10.36
C ASP A 43 -4.70 15.29 -11.16
N LEU A 44 -4.00 14.24 -10.70
CA LEU A 44 -2.79 13.77 -11.36
C LEU A 44 -3.16 13.01 -12.63
N ARG A 45 -2.65 13.49 -13.76
CA ARG A 45 -2.84 12.87 -15.07
C ARG A 45 -1.79 11.78 -15.32
N PHE A 46 -2.22 10.72 -15.98
CA PHE A 46 -1.39 9.65 -16.51
C PHE A 46 -1.75 9.43 -17.97
N ASP A 47 -0.74 9.17 -18.80
CA ASP A 47 -0.80 9.21 -20.26
C ASP A 47 -1.94 8.35 -20.88
N GLN A 48 -2.40 7.28 -20.21
CA GLN A 48 -3.41 6.37 -20.77
C GLN A 48 -4.58 5.99 -19.83
N ILE A 49 -4.50 6.30 -18.53
CA ILE A 49 -5.60 6.07 -17.58
C ILE A 49 -6.36 7.35 -17.24
N GLY A 50 -5.90 8.50 -17.75
CA GLY A 50 -6.54 9.79 -17.52
C GLY A 50 -6.17 10.38 -16.17
N VAL A 51 -7.11 11.11 -15.57
CA VAL A 51 -6.89 11.89 -14.35
C VAL A 51 -7.36 11.10 -13.14
N LEU A 52 -6.47 10.91 -12.18
CA LEU A 52 -6.83 10.39 -10.85
C LEU A 52 -7.04 11.56 -9.90
N ALA A 53 -8.23 11.63 -9.30
CA ALA A 53 -8.62 12.72 -8.41
C ALA A 53 -7.71 12.86 -7.19
N GLU A 54 -7.25 11.74 -6.62
CA GLU A 54 -6.33 11.73 -5.48
C GLU A 54 -5.30 10.59 -5.58
N VAL A 55 -4.02 10.94 -5.53
CA VAL A 55 -2.91 10.00 -5.54
C VAL A 55 -2.06 10.19 -4.29
N LYS A 56 -1.85 9.12 -3.54
CA LYS A 56 -0.98 9.12 -2.34
C LYS A 56 0.47 9.01 -2.78
N ALA A 57 1.31 9.92 -2.31
CA ALA A 57 2.71 10.00 -2.67
C ALA A 57 3.60 10.43 -1.49
N PHE A 58 4.89 10.58 -1.76
CA PHE A 58 5.85 11.23 -0.88
C PHE A 58 6.55 12.38 -1.61
N ALA A 59 6.54 13.56 -1.02
CA ALA A 59 7.33 14.70 -1.50
C ALA A 59 8.79 14.54 -1.07
N VAL A 60 9.71 14.63 -2.04
CA VAL A 60 11.16 14.45 -1.83
C VAL A 60 11.97 15.68 -2.23
N ALA A 61 11.38 16.61 -2.98
CA ALA A 61 11.92 17.94 -3.23
C ALA A 61 10.77 18.93 -3.48
N ARG A 62 11.02 20.23 -3.31
CA ARG A 62 10.04 21.30 -3.54
C ARG A 62 10.70 22.55 -4.08
N SER A 63 9.96 23.28 -4.89
CA SER A 63 10.28 24.63 -5.36
C SER A 63 9.10 25.54 -5.03
N GLU A 64 9.19 26.82 -5.41
CA GLU A 64 8.06 27.75 -5.23
C GLU A 64 6.81 27.34 -6.00
N VAL A 65 6.97 26.65 -7.13
CA VAL A 65 5.87 26.36 -8.09
C VAL A 65 5.51 24.88 -8.20
N ALA A 66 6.44 23.98 -7.87
CA ALA A 66 6.26 22.55 -8.06
C ALA A 66 6.85 21.71 -6.92
N VAL A 67 6.30 20.51 -6.74
CA VAL A 67 6.77 19.50 -5.78
C VAL A 67 7.20 18.25 -6.53
N PHE A 68 8.37 17.71 -6.21
CA PHE A 68 8.82 16.43 -6.73
C PHE A 68 8.28 15.32 -5.84
N VAL A 69 7.48 14.45 -6.44
CA VAL A 69 6.79 13.38 -5.72
C VAL A 69 7.22 12.00 -6.20
N GLU A 70 7.36 11.09 -5.25
CA GLU A 70 7.51 9.67 -5.47
C GLU A 70 6.16 8.96 -5.28
N ILE A 71 5.74 8.25 -6.32
CA ILE A 71 4.43 7.60 -6.41
C ILE A 71 4.65 6.10 -6.57
N SER A 72 4.01 5.30 -5.70
CA SER A 72 3.95 3.86 -5.88
C SER A 72 2.73 3.50 -6.73
N TRP A 73 2.95 3.16 -8.01
CA TRP A 73 1.89 2.81 -8.96
C TRP A 73 2.17 1.45 -9.62
N GLN A 74 1.19 0.54 -9.62
CA GLN A 74 1.31 -0.81 -10.20
C GLN A 74 2.58 -1.58 -9.76
N GLY A 75 2.97 -1.42 -8.48
CA GLY A 75 4.17 -2.06 -7.94
C GLY A 75 5.50 -1.45 -8.40
N ARG A 76 5.48 -0.30 -9.10
CA ARG A 76 6.66 0.45 -9.52
C ARG A 76 6.72 1.82 -8.86
N LEU A 77 7.94 2.29 -8.63
CA LEU A 77 8.20 3.65 -8.20
C LEU A 77 8.22 4.55 -9.43
N GLN A 78 7.34 5.55 -9.44
CA GLN A 78 7.33 6.62 -10.43
C GLN A 78 7.67 7.95 -9.76
N ARG A 79 8.15 8.90 -10.56
CA ARG A 79 8.52 10.23 -10.12
C ARG A 79 7.95 11.27 -11.06
N ALA A 80 7.40 12.33 -10.50
CA ALA A 80 6.84 13.43 -11.27
C ALA A 80 7.00 14.75 -10.52
N TRP A 81 7.14 15.84 -11.28
CA TRP A 81 6.96 17.19 -10.79
C TRP A 81 5.50 17.59 -10.95
N VAL A 82 4.86 17.92 -9.83
CA VAL A 82 3.45 18.28 -9.80
C VAL A 82 3.28 19.72 -9.33
N PRO A 83 2.24 20.44 -9.79
CA PRO A 83 1.94 21.80 -9.32
C PRO A 83 1.82 21.84 -7.80
N ARG A 84 2.40 22.86 -7.16
CA ARG A 84 2.40 22.98 -5.70
C ARG A 84 0.98 23.09 -5.10
N ASP A 85 0.07 23.74 -5.80
CA ASP A 85 -1.34 23.90 -5.42
C ASP A 85 -2.15 22.61 -5.52
N ALA A 86 -1.70 21.63 -6.31
CA ALA A 86 -2.28 20.29 -6.38
C ALA A 86 -1.87 19.39 -5.20
N VAL A 87 -0.95 19.82 -4.34
CA VAL A 87 -0.38 18.99 -3.27
C VAL A 87 -0.89 19.41 -1.90
N THR A 88 -1.38 18.43 -1.14
CA THR A 88 -1.75 18.61 0.27
C THR A 88 -0.96 17.65 1.15
N ILE A 89 -0.48 18.13 2.31
CA ILE A 89 0.24 17.30 3.29
C ILE A 89 -0.75 16.31 3.92
N ARG A 90 -0.36 15.04 4.07
CA ARG A 90 -1.17 14.03 4.74
C ARG A 90 -0.49 13.50 6.01
N THR A 91 -1.29 13.25 7.03
CA THR A 91 -0.84 12.57 8.25
C THR A 91 -0.99 11.06 8.09
N LEU A 92 0.10 10.31 8.27
CA LEU A 92 0.05 8.85 8.29
C LEU A 92 -0.50 8.36 9.63
N ARG A 93 -1.40 7.39 9.59
CA ARG A 93 -1.86 6.70 10.80
C ARG A 93 -0.79 5.74 11.30
N PRO A 94 -0.60 5.62 12.62
CA PRO A 94 0.22 4.57 13.19
C PRO A 94 -0.24 3.20 12.69
N ARG A 95 0.71 2.29 12.47
CA ARG A 95 0.39 0.89 12.19
C ARG A 95 0.16 0.18 13.51
N ASP A 96 -1.05 -0.30 13.75
CA ASP A 96 -1.33 -1.16 14.91
C ASP A 96 -0.44 -2.40 14.83
N ARG A 97 0.48 -2.55 15.79
CA ARG A 97 1.43 -3.69 15.84
C ARG A 97 0.80 -4.97 16.41
N LEU A 98 -0.50 -4.97 16.69
CA LEU A 98 -1.19 -6.06 17.37
C LEU A 98 -1.65 -7.16 16.39
N TRP A 99 -0.72 -7.81 15.68
CA TRP A 99 -1.06 -8.97 14.83
C TRP A 99 -0.30 -10.26 15.18
N ARG A 100 0.58 -10.32 16.19
CA ARG A 100 1.23 -11.61 16.51
C ARG A 100 1.82 -11.67 17.92
N SER A 101 1.06 -12.26 18.84
CA SER A 101 1.60 -12.87 20.07
C SER A 101 0.84 -14.11 20.59
N ASP A 102 -0.39 -14.40 20.15
CA ASP A 102 -1.20 -15.45 20.82
C ASP A 102 -1.19 -16.83 20.13
N ALA A 103 -0.35 -17.04 19.11
CA ALA A 103 -0.35 -18.29 18.34
C ALA A 103 0.88 -19.18 18.55
N VAL A 104 1.50 -19.20 19.73
CA VAL A 104 2.38 -20.32 20.16
C VAL A 104 2.30 -20.46 21.69
N THR A 105 1.34 -21.24 22.18
CA THR A 105 1.53 -22.20 23.30
C THR A 105 0.43 -23.25 23.19
N GLY A 106 0.45 -24.00 22.09
CA GLY A 106 -0.24 -25.29 21.99
C GLY A 106 0.76 -26.39 22.34
N GLY A 107 0.82 -26.78 23.61
CA GLY A 107 1.81 -27.74 24.12
C GLY A 107 1.35 -28.51 25.35
N ARG A 108 0.40 -29.42 25.14
CA ARG A 108 0.13 -30.68 25.89
C ARG A 108 0.16 -30.66 27.43
N SER A 109 -0.97 -31.05 28.03
CA SER A 109 -1.05 -32.30 28.79
C SER A 109 -2.49 -32.73 28.99
N ALA A 110 -2.89 -33.75 28.24
CA ALA A 110 -4.09 -34.53 28.51
C ALA A 110 -3.77 -35.53 29.62
N THR A 111 -4.29 -35.30 30.83
CA THR A 111 -4.41 -36.36 31.84
C THR A 111 -5.88 -36.70 31.96
N ARG A 112 -6.20 -37.82 31.33
CA ARG A 112 -7.45 -38.56 31.40
C ARG A 112 -7.61 -39.12 32.82
N THR A 113 -8.57 -38.61 33.58
CA THR A 113 -9.11 -39.36 34.74
C THR A 113 -10.57 -39.68 34.46
N ARG A 114 -10.85 -40.97 34.54
CA ARG A 114 -12.08 -41.65 34.17
C ARG A 114 -12.93 -41.87 35.43
N SER A 115 -14.25 -42.01 35.21
CA SER A 115 -15.26 -42.70 36.03
C SER A 115 -16.20 -41.81 36.87
N PRO A 116 -17.42 -42.29 37.22
CA PRO A 116 -18.38 -43.01 36.38
C PRO A 116 -19.85 -42.54 36.54
N SER A 117 -20.67 -42.83 35.50
CA SER A 117 -22.07 -43.29 35.53
C SER A 117 -23.18 -42.57 36.34
N SER A 118 -24.06 -41.85 35.60
CA SER A 118 -25.54 -41.97 35.49
C SER A 118 -26.49 -41.85 36.73
N PRO A 119 -27.83 -41.67 36.57
CA PRO A 119 -28.63 -41.47 35.35
C PRO A 119 -29.73 -40.36 35.40
N ALA A 120 -30.25 -40.06 34.20
CA ALA A 120 -31.65 -39.76 33.84
C ALA A 120 -32.56 -38.87 34.71
N ALA A 121 -33.01 -37.77 34.12
CA ALA A 121 -34.40 -37.32 34.26
C ALA A 121 -34.88 -36.75 32.92
N GLY A 122 -35.94 -37.35 32.38
CA GLY A 122 -36.59 -36.99 31.13
C GLY A 122 -37.45 -35.72 31.23
N PRO A 123 -38.15 -35.37 30.14
CA PRO A 123 -38.65 -34.03 29.88
C PRO A 123 -40.07 -33.80 30.42
N ARG A 124 -40.42 -32.53 30.64
CA ARG A 124 -41.72 -31.91 30.33
C ARG A 124 -41.64 -30.40 30.46
#